data_AF-A0AAD4ZYC4-F1
#
_entry.id   AF-A0AAD4ZYC4-F1
#
_cell.length_a   1.000
_cell.length_b   1.000
_cell.length_c   1.000
_cell.angle_alpha   90.00
_cell.angle_beta   90.00
_cell.angle_gamma   90.00
#
_symmetry.space_group_name_H-M   'P 1'
#
loop_
_entity.id
_entity.type
_entity.pdbx_description
1 polymer ?
#
loop_
_entity_poly.entity_id
_entity_poly.type
_entity_poly.pdbx_seq_one_letter_code
_entity_poly.pdbx_strand_id
1 'polypeptide(L)'
;FEMNFKTGTSDADDTAFHYKPHIGDRTVLNSFRNGSWETEESATDKPFTKGGVFQIFVAIKSDGYEVYTNGVKHCTFKHRIPLEKVSAITFNGDIS
;
A
#
# COMPACT_ATOMS: atom_id res chain seq x y z
N PHE A 1 4.08 -1.63 -10.04
CA PHE A 1 4.13 -0.35 -9.31
C PHE A 1 4.04 -0.62 -7.83
N GLU A 2 4.31 0.37 -7.01
CA GLU A 2 4.09 0.34 -5.56
C GLU A 2 3.57 1.70 -5.08
N MET A 3 2.75 1.65 -4.04
CA MET A 3 2.17 2.81 -3.38
C MET A 3 2.61 2.79 -1.92
N ASN A 4 3.17 3.90 -1.44
CA ASN A 4 3.65 4.03 -0.07
C ASN A 4 2.99 5.21 0.62
N PHE A 5 2.54 5.00 1.86
CA PHE A 5 2.14 6.06 2.78
C PHE A 5 3.30 6.25 3.74
N LYS A 6 3.97 7.40 3.67
CA LYS A 6 5.21 7.68 4.37
C LYS A 6 5.05 8.75 5.44
N THR A 7 5.93 8.72 6.43
CA THR A 7 5.98 9.75 7.49
C THR A 7 6.70 11.03 7.07
N GLY A 8 7.26 11.05 5.86
CA GLY A 8 7.94 12.18 5.25
C GLY A 8 8.31 11.87 3.79
N THR A 9 8.99 12.80 3.13
CA THR A 9 9.33 12.71 1.70
C THR A 9 10.70 12.09 1.41
N SER A 10 11.52 11.83 2.44
CA SER A 10 12.84 11.22 2.29
C SER A 10 12.73 9.69 2.12
N ASP A 11 13.70 9.07 1.47
CA ASP A 11 13.80 7.61 1.39
C ASP A 11 14.02 6.96 2.76
N ALA A 12 14.67 7.69 3.68
CA ALA A 12 14.92 7.24 5.04
C ALA A 12 13.68 7.30 5.96
N ASP A 13 12.62 8.00 5.55
CA ASP A 13 11.40 8.11 6.34
C ASP A 13 10.64 6.77 6.36
N ASP A 14 10.01 6.49 7.51
CA ASP A 14 9.21 5.29 7.72
C ASP A 14 8.05 5.19 6.71
N THR A 15 7.69 3.95 6.37
CA THR A 15 6.51 3.64 5.55
C THR A 15 5.45 3.01 6.42
N ALA A 16 4.37 3.76 6.68
CA ALA A 16 3.23 3.30 7.47
C ALA A 16 2.41 2.24 6.74
N PHE A 17 2.35 2.32 5.41
CA PHE A 17 1.68 1.35 4.56
C PHE A 17 2.35 1.26 3.20
N HIS A 18 2.89 0.09 2.90
CA HIS A 18 3.44 -0.30 1.61
C HIS A 18 2.45 -1.24 0.92
N TYR A 19 2.05 -0.90 -0.31
CA TYR A 19 1.15 -1.69 -1.13
C TYR A 19 1.82 -1.98 -2.47
N LYS A 20 2.13 -3.25 -2.75
CA LYS A 20 2.89 -3.67 -3.92
C LYS A 20 2.27 -4.87 -4.62
N PRO A 21 1.48 -4.63 -5.68
CA PRO A 21 0.94 -5.71 -6.49
C PRO A 21 2.02 -6.40 -7.32
N HIS A 22 2.12 -7.72 -7.17
CA HIS A 22 2.76 -8.60 -8.14
C HIS A 22 1.70 -9.06 -9.12
N ILE A 23 1.62 -8.39 -10.28
CA ILE A 23 0.58 -8.64 -11.29
C ILE A 23 0.54 -10.13 -11.66
N GLY A 24 -0.64 -10.75 -11.52
CA GLY A 24 -0.86 -12.18 -11.79
C GLY A 24 -0.57 -13.12 -10.61
N ASP A 25 -0.09 -12.60 -9.47
CA ASP A 25 0.22 -13.38 -8.26
C ASP A 25 -0.50 -12.82 -7.01
N ARG A 26 0.19 -12.09 -6.14
CA ARG A 26 -0.37 -11.55 -4.91
C ARG A 26 0.01 -10.10 -4.74
N THR A 27 -0.69 -9.41 -3.86
CA THR A 27 -0.28 -8.07 -3.44
C THR A 27 0.37 -8.15 -2.08
N VAL A 28 1.61 -7.69 -2.02
CA VAL A 28 2.41 -7.61 -0.79
C VAL A 28 2.04 -6.33 -0.05
N LEU A 29 1.80 -6.48 1.25
CA LEU A 29 1.45 -5.41 2.17
C LEU A 29 2.46 -5.41 3.31
N ASN A 30 3.00 -4.25 3.67
CA ASN A 30 3.92 -4.17 4.80
C ASN A 30 4.03 -2.74 5.36
N SER A 31 4.86 -2.60 6.38
CA SER A 31 5.36 -1.35 6.94
C SER A 31 6.88 -1.42 7.03
N PHE A 32 7.52 -0.25 6.93
CA PHE A 32 8.95 -0.09 7.14
C PHE A 32 9.13 0.88 8.31
N ARG A 33 9.78 0.44 9.39
CA ARG A 33 9.95 1.25 10.60
C ARG A 33 11.37 1.09 11.14
N ASN A 34 12.01 2.21 11.49
CA ASN A 34 13.36 2.21 12.09
C ASN A 34 14.40 1.46 11.23
N GLY A 35 14.33 1.61 9.91
CA GLY A 35 15.32 1.03 9.01
C GLY A 35 15.08 -0.44 8.63
N SER A 36 13.95 -1.06 9.01
CA SER A 36 13.64 -2.43 8.61
C SER A 36 12.18 -2.63 8.20
N TRP A 37 11.97 -3.59 7.30
CA TRP A 37 10.64 -4.11 6.96
C TRP A 37 10.10 -4.95 8.12
N GLU A 38 8.82 -4.76 8.45
CA GLU A 38 8.13 -5.59 9.43
C GLU A 38 7.60 -6.88 8.77
N THR A 39 6.73 -7.63 9.48
CA THR A 39 6.15 -8.87 8.96
C THR A 39 5.25 -8.59 7.75
N GLU A 40 5.54 -9.26 6.64
CA GLU A 40 4.75 -9.18 5.42
C GLU A 40 3.34 -9.75 5.61
N GLU A 41 2.35 -9.07 5.05
CA GLU A 41 1.00 -9.58 4.81
C GLU A 41 0.77 -9.68 3.28
N SER A 42 -0.16 -10.53 2.84
CA SER A 42 -0.46 -10.63 1.42
C SER A 42 -1.94 -10.83 1.13
N ALA A 43 -2.44 -10.12 0.12
CA ALA A 43 -3.75 -10.35 -0.48
C ALA A 43 -3.61 -11.19 -1.75
N THR A 44 -4.33 -12.31 -1.83
CA THR A 44 -4.23 -13.29 -2.93
C THR A 44 -5.07 -12.91 -4.15
N ASP A 45 -6.01 -12.00 -4.00
CA ASP A 45 -6.80 -11.49 -5.12
C ASP A 45 -5.92 -10.71 -6.09
N LYS A 46 -6.19 -10.90 -7.39
CA LYS A 46 -5.38 -10.41 -8.52
C LYS A 46 -6.15 -9.36 -9.34
N PRO A 47 -6.40 -8.16 -8.81
CA PRO A 47 -7.27 -7.20 -9.49
C PRO A 47 -6.59 -6.42 -10.61
N PHE A 48 -5.29 -6.62 -10.83
CA PHE A 48 -4.50 -5.92 -11.84
C PHE A 48 -4.12 -6.85 -12.98
N THR A 49 -4.17 -6.31 -14.20
CA THR A 49 -3.68 -6.96 -15.43
C THR A 49 -2.68 -6.03 -16.12
N LYS A 50 -1.63 -6.59 -16.73
CA LYS A 50 -0.62 -5.80 -17.44
C LYS A 50 -1.27 -4.98 -18.56
N GLY A 51 -1.03 -3.66 -18.57
CA GLY A 51 -1.62 -2.73 -19.54
C GLY A 51 -3.10 -2.41 -19.29
N GLY A 52 -3.72 -2.98 -18.26
CA GLY A 52 -5.10 -2.69 -17.89
C GLY A 52 -5.22 -1.40 -17.09
N VAL A 53 -6.28 -0.64 -17.35
CA VAL A 53 -6.66 0.51 -16.52
C VAL A 53 -7.21 0.02 -15.18
N PHE A 54 -6.87 0.71 -14.11
CA PHE A 54 -7.37 0.42 -12.78
C PHE A 54 -7.64 1.70 -12.00
N GLN A 55 -8.54 1.62 -11.02
CA GLN A 55 -8.74 2.62 -10.00
C GLN A 55 -8.41 2.03 -8.64
N ILE A 56 -7.60 2.74 -7.84
CA ILE A 56 -7.38 2.43 -6.43
C ILE A 56 -8.06 3.51 -5.60
N PHE A 57 -8.83 3.09 -4.60
CA PHE A 57 -9.38 3.95 -3.56
C PHE A 57 -8.95 3.40 -2.21
N VAL A 58 -8.34 4.24 -1.38
CA VAL A 58 -7.90 3.86 -0.03
C VAL A 58 -8.77 4.59 0.99
N ALA A 59 -9.61 3.86 1.70
CA ALA A 59 -10.37 4.39 2.82
C ALA A 59 -9.55 4.26 4.09
N ILE A 60 -9.30 5.37 4.76
CA ILE A 60 -8.64 5.36 6.07
C ILE A 60 -9.71 5.18 7.14
N LYS A 61 -9.65 4.03 7.83
CA LYS A 61 -10.53 3.67 8.95
C LYS A 61 -9.76 3.74 10.26
N SER A 62 -10.47 3.65 11.38
CA SER A 62 -9.86 3.62 12.71
C SER A 62 -8.96 2.39 12.93
N ASP A 63 -9.26 1.27 12.27
CA ASP A 63 -8.55 0.00 12.40
C ASP A 63 -7.47 -0.23 11.34
N GLY A 64 -7.47 0.54 10.24
CA GLY A 64 -6.47 0.39 9.19
C GLY A 64 -6.78 1.13 7.89
N TYR A 65 -6.05 0.74 6.84
CA TYR A 65 -6.26 1.14 5.46
C TYR A 65 -7.10 0.08 4.75
N GLU A 66 -8.27 0.44 4.25
CA GLU A 66 -9.07 -0.42 3.37
C GLU A 66 -8.84 -0.02 1.91
N VAL A 67 -8.30 -0.94 1.13
CA VAL A 67 -8.02 -0.73 -0.29
C VAL A 67 -9.15 -1.32 -1.12
N TYR A 68 -9.65 -0.51 -2.05
CA TYR A 68 -10.62 -0.90 -3.07
C TYR A 68 -9.97 -0.76 -4.43
N THR A 69 -10.09 -1.80 -5.25
CA THR A 69 -9.62 -1.78 -6.63
C THR A 69 -10.80 -1.97 -7.56
N ASN A 70 -10.99 -1.03 -8.50
CA ASN A 70 -12.14 -1.01 -9.43
C ASN A 70 -13.50 -1.14 -8.71
N GLY A 71 -13.65 -0.43 -7.57
CA GLY A 71 -14.87 -0.41 -6.78
C GLY A 71 -15.09 -1.63 -5.86
N VAL A 72 -14.22 -2.65 -5.91
CA VAL A 72 -14.32 -3.86 -5.08
C VAL A 72 -13.26 -3.82 -3.97
N LYS A 73 -13.66 -4.15 -2.73
CA LYS A 73 -12.71 -4.24 -1.61
C LYS A 73 -11.67 -5.32 -1.91
N HIS A 74 -10.40 -4.92 -1.90
CA HIS A 74 -9.27 -5.80 -2.21
C HIS A 74 -8.55 -6.29 -0.95
N CYS A 75 -8.23 -5.38 -0.03
CA CYS A 75 -7.59 -5.76 1.23
C CYS A 75 -7.81 -4.74 2.34
N THR A 76 -7.48 -5.14 3.57
CA THR A 76 -7.35 -4.25 4.72
C THR A 76 -5.97 -4.46 5.33
N PHE A 77 -5.25 -3.37 5.62
CA PHE A 77 -3.98 -3.41 6.34
C PHE A 77 -4.11 -2.62 7.65
N LYS A 78 -3.87 -3.27 8.79
CA LYS A 78 -4.03 -2.63 10.09
C LYS A 78 -2.97 -1.56 10.32
N HIS A 79 -3.33 -0.48 11.01
CA HIS A 79 -2.38 0.57 11.36
C HIS A 79 -1.27 0.02 12.25
N ARG A 80 -0.01 0.08 11.77
CA ARG A 80 1.20 -0.24 12.56
C ARG A 80 1.98 1.01 12.98
N ILE A 81 1.71 2.13 12.30
CA ILE A 81 2.18 3.47 12.63
C ILE A 81 0.93 4.36 12.77
N PRO A 82 0.86 5.25 13.78
CA PRO A 82 -0.25 6.18 13.93
C PRO A 82 -0.46 7.01 12.66
N LEU A 83 -1.70 7.12 12.22
CA LEU A 83 -2.09 7.80 10.98
C LEU A 83 -1.61 9.26 10.96
N GLU A 84 -1.59 9.92 12.11
CA GLU A 84 -1.21 11.33 12.27
C GLU A 84 0.25 11.59 11.88
N LYS A 85 1.08 10.54 11.81
CA LYS A 85 2.46 10.63 11.35
C LYS A 85 2.61 10.59 9.83
N VAL A 86 1.59 10.14 9.11
CA VAL A 86 1.64 10.03 7.64
C VAL A 86 1.51 11.42 7.04
N SER A 87 2.49 11.82 6.23
CA SER A 87 2.57 13.16 5.64
C SER A 87 2.83 13.15 4.13
N ALA A 88 3.16 12.00 3.55
CA ALA A 88 3.43 11.86 2.12
C ALA A 88 2.85 10.56 1.55
N ILE A 89 2.45 10.60 0.28
CA ILE A 89 2.12 9.41 -0.50
C ILE A 89 3.06 9.39 -1.71
N THR A 90 3.74 8.26 -1.93
CA THR A 90 4.61 8.07 -3.10
C THR A 90 4.10 6.93 -3.97
N PHE A 91 4.24 7.10 -5.28
CA PHE A 91 3.94 6.10 -6.28
C PHE A 91 5.18 5.87 -7.12
N ASN A 92 5.66 4.62 -7.16
CA ASN A 92 6.86 4.25 -7.89
C ASN A 92 6.58 3.10 -8.88
N GLY A 93 7.42 2.99 -9.90
CA GLY A 93 7.38 1.95 -10.92
C GLY A 93 6.46 2.30 -12.09
N ASP A 94 6.23 1.31 -12.96
CA ASP A 94 5.63 1.54 -14.27
C ASP A 94 4.11 1.70 -14.20
N ILE A 95 3.64 2.92 -13.93
CA ILE A 95 2.25 3.39 -14.10
C ILE A 95 2.25 4.48 -15.18
N SER A 96 1.24 4.51 -16.04
CA SER A 96 1.04 5.52 -17.10
C SER A 96 -0.32 6.17 -17.01
#